data_AF-A0A352AJQ6-F1
#
_entry.id   AF-A0A352AJQ6-F1
#
_cell.length_a   1.000
_cell.length_b   1.000
_cell.length_c   1.000
_cell.angle_alpha   90.00
_cell.angle_beta   90.00
_cell.angle_gamma   90.00
#
_symmetry.space_group_name_H-M   'P 1'
#
loop_
_entity.id
_entity.type
_entity.pdbx_description
1 polymer ?
#
loop_
_entity_poly.entity_id
_entity_poly.type
_entity_poly.pdbx_seq_one_letter_code
_entity_poly.pdbx_strand_id
1 'polypeptide(L)' 'MNTVQLGIRIPSNLNERLTAFMEQTGISKTEVVVSALASYLGCTEEISLTERMASIEAKMAQLEAMLNSK' A
#
# COMPACT_ATOMS: atom_id res chain seq x y z
N MET A 1 -21.84 9.02 0.16
CA MET A 1 -20.69 8.25 -0.38
C MET A 1 -21.26 7.01 -1.03
N ASN A 2 -21.10 6.86 -2.35
CA ASN A 2 -21.63 5.71 -3.07
C ASN A 2 -20.69 4.51 -2.84
N THR A 3 -21.12 3.49 -2.12
CA THR A 3 -20.30 2.32 -1.82
C THR A 3 -20.56 1.21 -2.84
N VAL A 4 -19.51 0.83 -3.58
CA VAL A 4 -19.56 -0.31 -4.50
C VAL A 4 -19.07 -1.55 -3.75
N GLN A 5 -19.87 -2.61 -3.75
CA GLN A 5 -19.49 -3.89 -3.12
C GLN A 5 -18.72 -4.76 -4.12
N LEU A 6 -17.57 -5.29 -3.69
CA LEU A 6 -16.71 -6.15 -4.50
C LEU A 6 -16.67 -7.56 -3.89
N GLY A 7 -17.21 -8.55 -4.61
CA GLY A 7 -17.13 -9.96 -4.25
C GLY A 7 -16.02 -10.65 -5.03
N ILE A 8 -15.01 -11.20 -4.34
CA ILE A 8 -13.85 -11.87 -4.95
C ILE A 8 -13.71 -13.27 -4.38
N ARG A 9 -13.46 -14.27 -5.23
CA ARG A 9 -13.00 -15.58 -4.78
C ARG A 9 -11.48 -15.57 -4.64
N ILE A 10 -11.01 -15.81 -3.43
CA ILE A 10 -9.60 -15.92 -3.11
C ILE A 10 -9.26 -17.39 -2.75
N PRO A 11 -8.08 -17.88 -3.16
CA PRO A 11 -7.62 -19.21 -2.79
C PRO A 11 -7.37 -19.30 -1.27
N SER A 12 -7.59 -20.48 -0.70
CA SER A 12 -7.54 -20.72 0.75
C SER A 12 -6.23 -20.30 1.39
N ASN A 13 -5.11 -20.56 0.70
CA ASN A 13 -3.76 -20.19 1.16
C ASN A 13 -3.60 -18.68 1.38
N LEU A 14 -4.25 -17.86 0.53
CA LEU A 14 -4.20 -16.42 0.62
C LEU A 14 -5.12 -15.89 1.72
N ASN A 15 -6.26 -16.54 1.96
CA ASN A 15 -7.15 -16.22 3.08
C ASN A 15 -6.49 -16.53 4.44
N GLU A 16 -5.73 -17.60 4.55
CA GLU A 16 -4.97 -17.94 5.78
C GLU A 16 -3.91 -16.87 6.08
N ARG A 17 -3.11 -16.49 5.09
CA ARG A 17 -2.13 -15.40 5.24
C ARG A 17 -2.78 -14.07 5.59
N LEU A 18 -3.92 -13.76 4.98
CA LEU A 18 -4.66 -12.53 5.26
C LEU A 18 -5.22 -12.53 6.68
N THR A 19 -5.70 -13.67 7.15
CA THR A 19 -6.18 -13.83 8.54
C THR A 19 -5.03 -13.69 9.54
N ALA A 20 -3.89 -14.33 9.29
CA ALA A 20 -2.71 -14.17 10.15
C ALA A 20 -2.17 -12.73 10.19
N PHE A 21 -2.31 -11.97 9.09
CA PHE A 21 -1.95 -10.55 9.05
C PHE A 21 -2.92 -9.70 9.87
N MET A 22 -4.22 -9.99 9.83
CA MET A 22 -5.21 -9.31 10.66
C MET A 22 -4.99 -9.56 12.15
N GLU A 23 -4.63 -10.77 12.55
CA GLU A 23 -4.35 -11.08 13.97
C GLU A 23 -3.15 -10.29 14.51
N GLN A 24 -2.18 -9.97 13.64
CA GLN A 24 -1.00 -9.19 14.01
C GLN A 24 -1.23 -7.68 14.04
N THR A 25 -2.09 -7.16 13.15
CA THR A 25 -2.32 -5.71 13.01
C THR A 25 -3.61 -5.22 13.67
N GLY A 26 -4.55 -6.11 13.98
CA GLY A 26 -5.86 -5.75 14.53
C GLY A 26 -6.80 -5.05 13.55
N ILE A 27 -6.44 -5.02 12.26
CA ILE A 27 -7.15 -4.28 11.21
C ILE A 27 -8.24 -5.16 10.57
N SER A 28 -9.35 -4.55 10.15
CA SER A 28 -10.46 -5.25 9.50
C SER A 28 -10.04 -5.87 8.15
N LYS A 29 -10.67 -6.99 7.75
CA LYS A 29 -10.43 -7.63 6.42
C LYS A 29 -10.56 -6.60 5.30
N THR A 30 -11.57 -5.74 5.41
CA THR A 30 -11.87 -4.72 4.41
C THR A 30 -10.76 -3.70 4.30
N GLU A 31 -10.27 -3.15 5.41
CA GLU A 31 -9.16 -2.18 5.38
C GLU A 31 -7.87 -2.79 4.85
N VAL A 32 -7.56 -4.04 5.21
CA VAL A 32 -6.38 -4.74 4.66
C VAL A 32 -6.49 -4.89 3.14
N VAL A 33 -7.66 -5.29 2.65
CA VAL A 33 -7.90 -5.47 1.21
C VAL A 33 -7.90 -4.14 0.47
N VAL A 34 -8.52 -3.10 1.03
CA VAL A 34 -8.53 -1.75 0.45
C VAL A 34 -7.13 -1.16 0.42
N SER A 35 -6.36 -1.29 1.50
CA SER A 35 -4.96 -0.84 1.57
C SER A 35 -4.08 -1.58 0.55
N ALA A 36 -4.23 -2.90 0.44
CA ALA A 36 -3.51 -3.69 -0.55
C ALA A 36 -3.89 -3.31 -1.99
N LEU A 37 -5.17 -3.07 -2.26
CA LEU A 37 -5.66 -2.61 -3.57
C LEU A 37 -5.16 -1.19 -3.90
N ALA A 38 -5.19 -0.27 -2.94
CA ALA A 38 -4.70 1.09 -3.09
C ALA A 38 -3.19 1.10 -3.39
N SER A 39 -2.42 0.30 -2.65
CA SER A 39 -0.99 0.10 -2.88
C SER A 39 -0.70 -0.53 -4.25
N TYR A 40 -1.47 -1.55 -4.64
CA TYR A 40 -1.28 -2.24 -5.92
C TYR A 40 -1.66 -1.38 -7.13
N LEU A 41 -2.76 -0.63 -7.05
CA LEU A 41 -3.26 0.22 -8.15
C LEU A 41 -2.56 1.57 -8.21
N GLY A 42 -1.68 1.89 -7.25
CA GLY A 42 -1.08 3.23 -7.13
C GLY A 42 -2.12 4.32 -6.86
N CYS A 43 -3.34 3.93 -6.44
CA CYS A 43 -4.39 4.82 -5.95
C CYS A 43 -4.07 5.19 -4.51
N THR A 44 -2.91 5.82 -4.36
CA THR A 44 -2.38 6.39 -3.12
C THR A 44 -2.96 7.78 -2.93
N GLU A 45 -4.27 7.93 -3.02
CA GLU A 45 -4.94 9.18 -2.61
C GLU A 45 -4.89 9.34 -1.08
N GLU A 46 -4.51 8.28 -0.34
CA GLU A 46 -4.35 8.27 1.12
C GLU A 46 -2.92 7.98 1.61
N ILE A 47 -1.89 8.01 0.74
CA ILE A 47 -0.53 8.15 1.27
C ILE A 47 -0.41 9.60 1.72
N SER A 48 -0.28 9.81 3.03
CA SER A 48 -0.02 11.12 3.62
C SER A 48 1.05 11.83 2.79
N LEU A 49 0.80 13.09 2.42
CA LEU A 49 1.72 13.93 1.63
C LEU A 49 3.18 13.77 2.10
N THR A 50 3.38 13.57 3.39
CA THR A 50 4.66 13.27 4.06
C THR A 50 5.38 12.05 3.50
N GLU A 51 4.70 10.90 3.34
CA GLU A 51 5.32 9.67 2.83
C GLU A 51 5.64 9.77 1.34
N ARG A 52 4.79 10.48 0.59
CA ARG A 52 5.02 10.76 -0.83
C ARG A 52 6.18 11.74 -1.02
N MET A 53 6.29 12.77 -0.19
CA MET A 53 7.45 13.67 -0.16
C MET A 53 8.71 12.92 0.24
N ALA A 54 8.67 12.08 1.28
CA ALA A 54 9.83 11.29 1.70
C ALA A 54 10.33 10.35 0.59
N SER A 55 9.43 9.73 -0.17
CA SER A 55 9.81 8.91 -1.33
C SER A 55 10.44 9.73 -2.46
N ILE A 56 9.94 10.94 -2.71
CA ILE A 56 10.48 11.86 -3.71
C ILE A 56 11.86 12.39 -3.26
N GLU A 57 12.00 12.81 -2.01
CA GLU A 57 13.28 13.26 -1.43
C GLU A 57 14.35 12.17 -1.49
N ALA A 58 13.99 10.92 -1.16
CA ALA A 58 14.90 9.79 -1.27
C ALA A 58 15.36 9.54 -2.72
N LYS A 59 14.44 9.62 -3.69
CA LYS A 59 14.78 9.47 -5.12
C LYS A 59 15.64 10.64 -5.63
N MET A 60 15.37 11.85 -5.17
CA MET A 60 16.14 13.04 -5.54
C MET A 60 17.55 12.98 -4.97
N ALA A 61 17.72 12.57 -3.71
CA ALA A 61 19.02 12.36 -3.10
C ALA A 61 19.85 11.30 -3.83
N GLN A 62 19.22 10.22 -4.33
CA GLN A 62 19.90 9.23 -5.17
C GLN A 62 20.36 9.80 -6.51
N LEU A 63 19.53 10.62 -7.16
CA LEU A 63 19.90 11.29 -8.40
C LEU A 63 21.04 12.30 -8.20
N GLU A 64 20.98 13.10 -7.13
CA GLU A 64 22.05 14.04 -6.78
C GLU A 64 23.36 13.31 -6.49
N ALA A 65 23.32 12.18 -5.77
CA ALA A 65 24.51 11.36 -5.53
C ALA A 65 25.12 10.82 -6.82
N MET A 66 24.29 10.44 -7.80
CA MET A 66 24.76 9.98 -9.12
C MET A 66 25.36 11.12 -9.95
N LEU A 67 24.81 12.33 -9.85
CA LEU A 67 25.31 13.54 -10.52
C LEU A 67 26.62 14.05 -9.91
N ASN A 68 26.77 13.98 -8.59
CA ASN A 68 27.99 14.40 -7.88
C ASN A 68 29.12 13.36 -7.93
N SER A 69 28.85 12.15 -8.43
CA SER A 69 29.85 11.09 -8.59
C SER A 69 30.45 11.04 -10.00
N LYS A 70 30.27 12.10 -10.80
CA LYS A 70 30.80 12.26 -12.16
C LYS A 70 31.60 13.55 -12.28
#